data_AF-A0A4P2QAP6-F1
#
_entry.id   AF-A0A4P2QAP6-F1
#
_cell.length_a   1.000
_cell.length_b   1.000
_cell.length_c   1.000
_cell.angle_alpha   90.00
_cell.angle_beta   90.00
_cell.angle_gamma   90.00
#
_symmetry.space_group_name_H-M   'P 1'
#
loop_
_entity.id
_entity.type
_entity.pdbx_description
1 polymer ?
#
loop_
_entity_poly.entity_id
_entity_poly.type
_entity_poly.pdbx_seq_one_letter_code
_entity_poly.pdbx_strand_id
1 'polypeptide(L)'
;MKITLRDLYRGPLTVWVEDPVTHAVLTDLWSDPQINVLVGDGKPGVMHMVNASPRGFHVYGVVDRDFDDDNSSGWTSPDCRALRLPAHEIENLLLDFDILASLSGSEQAARVRKLAHDHAQKMRFWMVCCRVLWDMQRDLGKRKVLRSKAGLA
;
A
#
# COMPACT_ATOMS: atom_id res chain seq x y z
N MET A 1 -13.10 -25.76 -10.57
CA MET A 1 -13.80 -25.53 -9.28
C MET A 1 -14.09 -24.04 -9.17
N LYS A 2 -15.33 -23.61 -8.89
CA LYS A 2 -15.64 -22.18 -8.72
C LYS A 2 -15.31 -21.76 -7.29
N ILE A 3 -14.45 -20.76 -7.12
CA ILE A 3 -14.15 -20.15 -5.82
C ILE A 3 -15.37 -19.32 -5.41
N THR A 4 -15.90 -19.56 -4.21
CA THR A 4 -17.00 -18.74 -3.66
C THR A 4 -16.46 -17.53 -2.89
N LEU A 5 -17.30 -16.56 -2.57
CA LEU A 5 -16.89 -15.43 -1.71
C LEU A 5 -16.50 -15.88 -0.30
N ARG A 6 -17.13 -16.93 0.22
CA ARG A 6 -16.73 -17.55 1.50
C ARG A 6 -15.37 -18.24 1.40
N ASP A 7 -15.03 -18.75 0.22
CA ASP A 7 -13.70 -19.30 -0.05
C ASP A 7 -12.61 -18.23 -0.15
N LEU A 8 -12.98 -17.02 -0.57
CA LEU A 8 -12.05 -15.90 -0.64
C LEU A 8 -11.86 -15.25 0.75
N TYR A 9 -12.95 -15.05 1.49
CA TYR A 9 -12.98 -14.42 2.81
C TYR A 9 -13.12 -15.46 3.93
N ARG A 10 -12.18 -16.40 3.99
CA ARG A 10 -12.22 -17.55 4.91
C ARG A 10 -11.95 -17.19 6.38
N GLY A 11 -11.27 -16.07 6.62
CA GLY A 11 -10.95 -15.57 7.96
C GLY A 11 -11.99 -14.56 8.48
N PRO A 12 -12.11 -14.40 9.81
CA PRO A 12 -12.89 -13.34 10.43
C PRO A 12 -12.54 -11.95 9.91
N LEU A 13 -11.26 -11.71 9.61
CA LEU A 13 -10.72 -10.48 9.03
C LEU A 13 -9.98 -10.79 7.74
N THR A 14 -10.18 -9.99 6.69
CA THR A 14 -9.38 -10.05 5.47
C THR A 14 -8.73 -8.70 5.20
N VAL A 15 -7.44 -8.71 4.90
CA VAL A 15 -6.66 -7.53 4.54
C VAL A 15 -6.10 -7.70 3.14
N TRP A 16 -6.47 -6.80 2.23
CA TRP A 16 -5.87 -6.71 0.90
C TRP A 16 -4.63 -5.83 0.95
N VAL A 17 -3.54 -6.30 0.33
CA VAL A 17 -2.27 -5.59 0.22
C VAL A 17 -1.87 -5.45 -1.24
N GLU A 18 -0.96 -4.54 -1.55
CA GLU A 18 -0.61 -4.24 -2.93
C GLU A 18 0.11 -5.39 -3.62
N ASP A 19 1.05 -6.03 -2.94
CA ASP A 19 2.03 -6.91 -3.58
C ASP A 19 2.41 -8.13 -2.71
N PRO A 20 3.11 -9.12 -3.29
CA PRO A 20 3.52 -10.33 -2.57
C PRO A 20 4.53 -10.10 -1.43
N VAL A 21 5.37 -9.07 -1.50
CA VAL A 21 6.34 -8.74 -0.45
C VAL A 21 5.59 -8.23 0.78
N THR A 22 4.68 -7.27 0.60
CA THR A 22 3.80 -6.80 1.68
C THR A 22 3.02 -7.95 2.31
N HIS A 23 2.49 -8.86 1.48
CA HIS A 23 1.80 -10.05 1.97
C HIS A 23 2.71 -10.92 2.85
N ALA A 24 3.91 -11.25 2.37
CA ALA A 24 4.85 -12.09 3.11
C ALA A 24 5.22 -11.46 4.47
N VAL A 25 5.52 -10.17 4.46
CA VAL A 25 5.87 -9.41 5.68
C VAL A 25 4.72 -9.43 6.70
N LEU A 26 3.51 -9.05 6.30
CA LEU A 26 2.39 -8.98 7.25
C LEU A 26 1.95 -10.36 7.72
N THR A 27 2.00 -11.37 6.86
CA THR A 27 1.68 -12.75 7.24
C THR A 27 2.66 -13.27 8.30
N ASP A 28 3.95 -12.98 8.14
CA ASP A 28 4.99 -13.38 9.10
C ASP A 28 4.87 -12.61 10.41
N LEU A 29 4.76 -11.28 10.35
CA LEU A 29 4.71 -10.42 11.54
C LEU A 29 3.45 -10.61 12.38
N TRP A 30 2.28 -10.75 11.74
CA TRP A 30 1.03 -10.94 12.48
C TRP A 30 0.84 -12.38 12.91
N SER A 31 1.17 -13.35 12.05
CA SER A 31 1.06 -14.78 12.32
C SER A 31 -0.29 -15.20 12.95
N ASP A 32 -1.36 -14.45 12.66
CA ASP A 32 -2.67 -14.61 13.29
C ASP A 32 -3.62 -15.36 12.35
N PRO A 33 -4.10 -16.56 12.72
CA PRO A 33 -4.98 -17.36 11.86
C PRO A 33 -6.36 -16.70 11.64
N GLN A 34 -6.71 -15.66 12.39
CA GLN A 34 -7.94 -14.88 12.18
C GLN A 34 -7.81 -13.84 11.06
N ILE A 35 -6.58 -13.54 10.63
CA ILE A 35 -6.30 -12.52 9.62
C ILE A 35 -5.86 -13.21 8.32
N ASN A 36 -6.69 -13.07 7.30
CA ASN A 36 -6.38 -13.54 5.96
C ASN A 36 -5.80 -12.38 5.12
N VAL A 37 -4.53 -12.48 4.73
CA VAL A 37 -3.87 -11.46 3.90
C VAL A 37 -3.95 -11.88 2.43
N LEU A 38 -4.36 -10.97 1.54
CA LEU A 38 -4.55 -11.24 0.11
C LEU A 38 -3.87 -10.16 -0.75
N VAL A 39 -3.32 -10.53 -1.91
CA VAL A 39 -2.63 -9.61 -2.81
C VAL A 39 -3.59 -9.06 -3.87
N GLY A 40 -3.67 -7.74 -3.98
CA GLY A 40 -4.56 -7.00 -4.88
C GLY A 40 -3.92 -6.50 -6.17
N ASP A 41 -2.61 -6.75 -6.40
CA ASP A 41 -1.85 -6.27 -7.57
C ASP A 41 -1.88 -4.73 -7.71
N GLY A 42 -1.48 -4.05 -6.64
CA GLY A 42 -1.36 -2.60 -6.53
C GLY A 42 -2.59 -1.92 -5.91
N LYS A 43 -2.40 -0.65 -5.53
CA LYS A 43 -3.41 0.20 -4.89
C LYS A 43 -4.77 0.17 -5.59
N PRO A 44 -4.89 0.28 -6.93
CA PRO A 44 -6.20 0.22 -7.58
C PRO A 44 -6.93 -1.10 -7.34
N GLY A 45 -6.22 -2.23 -7.40
CA GLY A 45 -6.83 -3.54 -7.18
C GLY A 45 -7.24 -3.75 -5.74
N VAL A 46 -6.42 -3.34 -4.76
CA VAL A 46 -6.80 -3.30 -3.35
C VAL A 46 -8.09 -2.50 -3.14
N MET A 47 -8.15 -1.28 -3.69
CA MET A 47 -9.33 -0.42 -3.56
C MET A 47 -10.57 -1.03 -4.21
N HIS A 48 -10.44 -1.69 -5.37
CA HIS A 48 -11.56 -2.39 -6.00
C HIS A 48 -12.09 -3.53 -5.12
N MET A 49 -11.20 -4.34 -4.56
CA MET A 49 -11.59 -5.48 -3.73
C MET A 49 -12.26 -5.04 -2.43
N VAL A 50 -11.71 -4.01 -1.77
CA VAL A 50 -12.32 -3.43 -0.56
C VAL A 50 -13.70 -2.86 -0.87
N ASN A 51 -13.85 -2.07 -1.94
CA ASN A 51 -15.12 -1.44 -2.30
C ASN A 51 -16.19 -2.42 -2.79
N ALA A 52 -15.78 -3.52 -3.46
CA ALA A 52 -16.67 -4.55 -3.96
C ALA A 52 -17.04 -5.60 -2.89
N SER A 53 -16.38 -5.59 -1.73
CA SER A 53 -16.63 -6.58 -0.69
C SER A 53 -18.09 -6.52 -0.17
N PRO A 54 -18.75 -7.67 0.03
CA PRO A 54 -20.12 -7.70 0.51
C PRO A 54 -20.24 -7.19 1.95
N ARG A 55 -21.42 -6.66 2.29
CA ARG A 55 -21.76 -6.34 3.69
C ARG A 55 -21.70 -7.60 4.56
N GLY A 56 -21.26 -7.45 5.80
CA GLY A 56 -21.12 -8.54 6.76
C GLY A 56 -19.76 -9.24 6.76
N PHE A 57 -18.84 -8.86 5.87
CA PHE A 57 -17.45 -9.29 5.91
C PHE A 57 -16.56 -8.15 6.40
N HIS A 58 -15.58 -8.46 7.25
CA HIS A 58 -14.57 -7.51 7.69
C HIS A 58 -13.41 -7.51 6.69
N VAL A 59 -13.54 -6.71 5.64
CA VAL A 59 -12.54 -6.58 4.56
C VAL A 59 -11.96 -5.18 4.59
N TYR A 60 -10.64 -5.10 4.70
CA TYR A 60 -9.86 -3.88 4.73
C TYR A 60 -8.71 -3.93 3.71
N GLY A 61 -8.11 -2.78 3.44
CA GLY A 61 -6.92 -2.64 2.62
C GLY A 61 -5.76 -2.01 3.39
N VAL A 62 -4.54 -2.37 3.03
CA VAL A 62 -3.32 -1.64 3.36
C VAL A 62 -2.66 -1.28 2.05
N VAL A 63 -2.39 0.00 1.85
CA VAL A 63 -1.80 0.55 0.63
C VAL A 63 -0.64 1.47 0.98
N ASP A 64 0.33 1.49 0.10
CA ASP A 64 1.46 2.40 0.15
C ASP A 64 0.98 3.83 -0.06
N ARG A 65 1.75 4.78 0.45
CA ARG A 65 1.36 6.18 0.27
C ARG A 65 1.53 6.60 -1.18
N ASP A 66 2.51 6.05 -1.88
CA ASP A 66 3.03 6.61 -3.12
C ASP A 66 3.21 8.13 -2.94
N PHE A 67 2.49 8.89 -3.76
CA PHE A 67 2.48 10.34 -3.77
C PHE A 67 1.20 10.96 -3.16
N ASP A 68 0.32 10.18 -2.55
CA ASP A 68 -0.85 10.72 -1.85
C ASP A 68 -0.50 11.18 -0.42
N ASP A 69 -1.44 11.78 0.32
CA ASP A 69 -1.30 12.05 1.76
C ASP A 69 -1.64 10.79 2.56
N ASP A 70 -0.97 10.50 3.68
CA ASP A 70 -1.40 9.39 4.54
C ASP A 70 -2.76 9.66 5.21
N ASN A 71 -3.43 8.62 5.69
CA ASN A 71 -4.73 8.73 6.35
C ASN A 71 -4.73 8.14 7.77
N SER A 72 -3.56 8.04 8.39
CA SER A 72 -3.38 7.39 9.69
C SER A 72 -4.27 7.98 10.80
N SER A 73 -4.51 9.29 10.77
CA SER A 73 -5.39 9.99 11.72
C SER A 73 -6.87 9.60 11.61
N GLY A 74 -7.30 9.12 10.45
CA GLY A 74 -8.68 8.70 10.19
C GLY A 74 -8.89 7.19 10.24
N TRP A 75 -7.85 6.41 10.53
CA TRP A 75 -7.90 4.95 10.43
C TRP A 75 -8.93 4.29 11.35
N THR A 76 -9.17 4.86 12.53
CA THR A 76 -10.16 4.35 13.47
C THR A 76 -11.60 4.69 13.09
N SER A 77 -11.80 5.49 12.03
CA SER A 77 -13.14 5.75 11.51
C SER A 77 -13.73 4.48 10.88
N PRO A 78 -15.00 4.14 11.16
CA PRO A 78 -15.70 3.03 10.51
C PRO A 78 -15.74 3.14 8.98
N ASP A 79 -15.64 4.37 8.45
CA ASP A 79 -15.64 4.64 7.01
C ASP A 79 -14.26 4.43 6.37
N CYS A 80 -13.19 4.35 7.17
CA CYS A 80 -11.85 4.08 6.68
C CYS A 80 -11.64 2.59 6.46
N ARG A 81 -11.82 2.15 5.22
CA ARG A 81 -11.68 0.73 4.85
C ARG A 81 -10.32 0.39 4.25
N ALA A 82 -9.47 1.37 3.99
CA ALA A 82 -8.11 1.16 3.50
C ALA A 82 -7.14 2.12 4.20
N LEU A 83 -6.17 1.56 4.92
CA LEU A 83 -5.08 2.30 5.53
C LEU A 83 -4.07 2.65 4.45
N ARG A 84 -3.76 3.93 4.34
CA ARG A 84 -2.62 4.41 3.56
C ARG A 84 -1.49 4.73 4.51
N LEU A 85 -0.36 4.05 4.32
CA LEU A 85 0.77 4.11 5.23
C LEU A 85 1.39 5.53 5.29
N PRO A 86 2.06 5.90 6.39
CA PRO A 86 2.80 7.17 6.49
C PRO A 86 4.14 7.14 5.73
N ALA A 87 4.52 6.00 5.15
CA ALA A 87 5.71 5.80 4.34
C ALA A 87 5.38 5.69 2.85
N HIS A 88 6.34 6.03 1.98
CA HIS A 88 6.15 5.95 0.52
C HIS A 88 5.80 4.52 0.08
N GLU A 89 6.52 3.55 0.64
CA GLU A 89 6.42 2.09 0.46
C GLU A 89 6.57 1.44 1.84
N ILE A 90 5.94 0.29 2.08
CA ILE A 90 5.98 -0.43 3.36
C ILE A 90 7.39 -0.83 3.77
N GLU A 91 8.28 -1.16 2.82
CA GLU A 91 9.66 -1.57 3.09
C GLU A 91 10.43 -0.47 3.83
N ASN A 92 10.05 0.79 3.64
CA ASN A 92 10.66 1.90 4.36
C ASN A 92 10.34 1.86 5.87
N LEU A 93 9.24 1.24 6.28
CA LEU A 93 8.93 1.00 7.69
C LEU A 93 9.74 -0.17 8.27
N LEU A 94 10.24 -1.08 7.43
CA LEU A 94 11.02 -2.25 7.82
C LEU A 94 12.53 -1.98 7.90
N LEU A 95 12.97 -0.77 7.51
CA LEU A 95 14.38 -0.40 7.59
C LEU A 95 14.83 -0.25 9.05
N ASP A 96 15.42 -1.33 9.59
CA ASP A 96 16.12 -1.32 10.86
C ASP A 96 17.58 -0.88 10.67
N PHE A 97 17.83 0.41 10.90
CA PHE A 97 19.16 0.99 10.73
C PHE A 97 20.19 0.47 11.74
N ASP A 98 19.76 -0.09 12.88
CA ASP A 98 20.66 -0.70 13.86
C ASP A 98 21.14 -2.07 13.38
N ILE A 99 20.24 -2.89 12.83
CA ILE A 99 20.62 -4.15 12.16
C ILE A 99 21.52 -3.86 10.95
N LEU A 100 21.15 -2.90 10.10
CA LEU A 100 21.96 -2.53 8.93
C LEU A 100 23.36 -2.04 9.32
N ALA A 101 23.46 -1.26 10.41
CA ALA A 101 24.74 -0.87 10.99
C ALA A 101 25.54 -2.08 11.50
N SER A 102 24.91 -3.01 12.23
CA SER A 102 25.56 -4.24 12.68
C SER A 102 26.09 -5.07 11.51
N LEU A 103 25.32 -5.19 10.42
CA LEU A 103 25.73 -5.94 9.22
C LEU A 103 26.86 -5.26 8.44
N SER A 104 26.99 -3.93 8.54
CA SER A 104 28.09 -3.18 7.93
C SER A 104 29.45 -3.41 8.61
N GLY A 105 29.45 -3.93 9.84
CA GLY A 105 30.64 -4.21 10.65
C GLY A 105 31.47 -3.00 11.08
N SER A 106 31.11 -1.77 10.68
CA SER A 106 31.94 -0.59 10.91
C SER A 106 31.20 0.75 10.96
N GLU A 107 29.98 0.82 10.44
CA GLU A 107 29.19 2.05 10.39
C GLU A 107 28.21 2.13 11.57
N GLN A 108 28.01 3.33 12.11
CA GLN A 108 26.98 3.58 13.13
C GLN A 108 25.61 3.75 12.47
N ALA A 109 24.53 3.33 13.14
CA ALA A 109 23.15 3.44 12.63
C ALA A 109 22.77 4.85 12.19
N ALA A 110 23.16 5.87 12.96
CA ALA A 110 22.93 7.26 12.62
C ALA A 110 23.58 7.65 11.27
N ARG A 111 24.76 7.11 10.96
CA ARG A 111 25.48 7.37 9.71
C ARG A 111 24.87 6.59 8.55
N VAL A 112 24.50 5.33 8.74
CA VAL A 112 23.75 4.54 7.73
C VAL A 112 22.45 5.24 7.36
N ARG A 113 21.69 5.70 8.37
CA ARG A 113 20.45 6.47 8.16
C ARG A 113 20.71 7.77 7.39
N LYS A 114 21.76 8.50 7.74
CA LYS A 114 22.15 9.72 7.03
C LYS A 114 22.49 9.43 5.57
N LEU A 115 23.27 8.37 5.28
CA LEU A 115 23.63 8.00 3.92
C LEU A 115 22.41 7.58 3.09
N ALA A 116 21.51 6.78 3.66
CA ALA A 116 20.25 6.42 3.02
C ALA A 116 19.41 7.66 2.70
N HIS A 117 19.31 8.59 3.64
CA HIS A 117 18.61 9.85 3.42
C HIS A 117 19.28 10.72 2.35
N ASP A 118 20.60 10.92 2.42
CA ASP A 118 21.37 11.70 1.43
C ASP A 118 21.24 11.09 0.03
N HIS A 119 21.17 9.76 -0.08
CA HIS A 119 20.91 9.07 -1.34
C HIS A 119 19.48 9.33 -1.84
N ALA A 120 18.48 9.17 -0.98
CA ALA A 120 17.09 9.47 -1.31
C ALA A 120 16.88 10.94 -1.73
N GLN A 121 17.65 11.87 -1.14
CA GLN A 121 17.62 13.28 -1.55
C GLN A 121 18.07 13.50 -3.00
N LYS A 122 19.04 12.71 -3.48
CA LYS A 122 19.48 12.76 -4.89
C LYS A 122 18.39 12.23 -5.84
N MET A 123 17.58 11.29 -5.36
CA MET A 123 16.45 10.72 -6.09
C MET A 123 15.24 11.67 -6.18
N ARG A 124 15.24 12.82 -5.47
CA ARG A 124 14.11 13.76 -5.45
C ARG A 124 13.70 14.23 -6.84
N PHE A 125 14.65 14.53 -7.72
CA PHE A 125 14.32 14.96 -9.09
C PHE A 125 13.57 13.86 -9.84
N TRP A 126 14.06 12.62 -9.76
CA TRP A 126 13.40 11.47 -10.35
C TRP A 126 11.98 11.27 -9.77
N MET A 127 11.83 11.37 -8.44
CA MET A 127 10.51 11.28 -7.79
C MET A 127 9.56 12.40 -8.24
N VAL A 128 10.06 13.63 -8.41
CA VAL A 128 9.27 14.75 -8.97
C VAL A 128 8.82 14.44 -10.40
N CYS A 129 9.71 13.92 -11.25
CA CYS A 129 9.35 13.51 -12.60
C CYS A 129 8.29 12.40 -12.59
N CYS A 130 8.43 11.37 -11.73
CA CYS A 130 7.42 10.32 -11.57
C CYS A 130 6.08 10.90 -11.12
N ARG A 131 6.08 11.88 -10.20
CA ARG A 131 4.84 12.57 -9.80
C ARG A 131 4.21 13.32 -10.97
N VAL A 132 4.98 14.06 -11.77
CA VAL A 132 4.44 14.77 -12.95
C VAL A 132 3.81 13.78 -13.93
N LEU A 133 4.50 12.67 -14.21
CA LEU A 133 3.97 11.61 -15.09
C LEU A 133 2.68 11.00 -14.51
N TRP A 134 2.65 10.75 -13.20
CA TRP A 134 1.47 10.23 -12.51
C TRP A 134 0.30 11.22 -12.55
N ASP A 135 0.53 12.51 -12.30
CA ASP A 135 -0.48 13.56 -12.40
C ASP A 135 -1.05 13.63 -13.83
N MET A 136 -0.19 13.56 -14.86
CA MET A 136 -0.59 13.48 -16.26
C MET A 136 -1.45 12.24 -16.54
N GLN A 137 -1.04 11.06 -16.07
CA GLN A 137 -1.80 9.82 -16.23
C GLN A 137 -3.18 9.90 -15.56
N ARG A 138 -3.24 10.41 -14.32
CA ARG A 138 -4.48 10.60 -13.57
C ARG A 138 -5.43 11.54 -14.30
N ASP A 139 -4.94 12.66 -14.81
CA ASP A 139 -5.75 13.63 -15.54
C ASP A 139 -6.26 13.07 -16.87
N LEU A 140 -5.43 12.32 -17.60
CA LEU A 140 -5.85 11.60 -18.80
C LEU A 140 -6.91 10.53 -18.50
N GLY A 141 -6.76 9.80 -17.39
CA GLY A 141 -7.75 8.82 -16.91
C GLY A 141 -9.10 9.46 -16.58
N LYS A 142 -9.11 10.59 -15.85
CA LYS A 142 -10.32 11.36 -15.54
C LYS A 142 -11.03 11.86 -16.81
N ARG A 143 -10.28 12.33 -17.81
CA ARG A 143 -10.86 12.78 -19.10
C ARG A 143 -11.51 11.62 -19.89
N LYS A 144 -10.98 10.39 -19.81
CA LYS A 144 -11.62 9.21 -20.41
C LYS A 144 -12.96 8.88 -19.74
N VAL A 145 -13.04 8.95 -18.41
CA VAL A 145 -14.29 8.68 -17.65
C VAL A 145 -15.37 9.73 -17.93
N LEU A 146 -15.00 11.01 -18.09
CA LEU A 146 -15.94 12.07 -18.47
C LEU A 146 -16.48 11.88 -19.90
N ARG A 147 -15.63 11.45 -20.84
CA ARG A 147 -16.05 11.16 -22.22
C ARG A 147 -16.93 9.92 -22.34
N SER A 148 -16.70 8.87 -21.55
CA SER A 148 -17.57 7.68 -21.55
C SER A 148 -18.95 7.96 -20.94
N LYS A 149 -19.04 8.83 -19.92
CA LYS A 149 -20.33 9.28 -19.36
C LYS A 149 -21.11 10.21 -20.30
N ALA A 150 -20.41 11.00 -21.12
CA ALA A 150 -21.04 11.91 -22.09
C ALA A 150 -21.53 11.21 -23.37
N GLY A 151 -21.11 9.97 -23.64
CA GLY A 151 -21.53 9.17 -24.81
C GLY A 151 -22.58 8.09 -24.51
N LEU A 152 -23.21 8.13 -23.34
CA LEU A 152 -24.24 7.21 -22.87
C LEU A 152 -25.60 7.92 -22.66
N ALA A 153 -25.81 9.05 -23.33
CA ALA A 153 -27.08 9.76 -23.41
C ALA A 153 -27.70 9.57 -24.80
#